data_AF-A0A0R0J4A7-F1
#
_entry.id   AF-A0A0R0J4A7-F1
#
_cell.length_a   1.000
_cell.length_b   1.000
_cell.length_c   1.000
_cell.angle_alpha   90.00
_cell.angle_beta   90.00
_cell.angle_gamma   90.00
#
_symmetry.space_group_name_H-M   'P 1'
#
loop_
_entity.id
_entity.type
_entity.pdbx_description
1 polymer ?
#
loop_
_entity_poly.entity_id
_entity_poly.type
_entity_poly.pdbx_seq_one_letter_code
_entity_poly.pdbx_strand_id
1 'polypeptide(L)'
;MFTSDEWTLNKLSKEPKGKEAAKVVLMPSFWNSVVYILKVMAPLVKVLRLVDGEKKPAMGYIYEAMDKAKETIIMFFNSNESKYKDVFAIIDKRWNCQLHKPLHAAAHFLNPEFFYDNTDLEFDFEVTNGLFECI
;
A
#
# COMPACT_ATOMS: atom_id res chain seq x y z
N MET A 1 -25.39 -12.62 7.74
CA MET A 1 -25.22 -13.87 6.99
C MET A 1 -25.02 -15.05 7.93
N PHE A 2 -23.86 -15.25 8.58
CA PHE A 2 -23.62 -16.43 9.42
C PHE A 2 -24.48 -16.56 10.68
N THR A 3 -25.20 -15.50 11.06
CA THR A 3 -26.14 -15.45 12.18
C THR A 3 -27.59 -15.32 11.74
N SER A 4 -27.87 -15.30 10.43
CA SER A 4 -29.25 -15.17 9.95
C SER A 4 -29.95 -16.51 9.89
N ASP A 5 -31.27 -16.50 9.91
CA ASP A 5 -32.08 -17.72 9.85
C ASP A 5 -31.85 -18.48 8.54
N GLU A 6 -31.63 -17.78 7.43
CA GLU A 6 -31.35 -18.41 6.14
C GLU A 6 -30.07 -19.25 6.18
N TRP A 7 -29.03 -18.77 6.86
CA TRP A 7 -27.80 -19.55 7.05
C TRP A 7 -28.02 -20.75 7.95
N THR A 8 -28.71 -20.57 9.08
CA THR A 8 -28.99 -21.65 10.04
C THR A 8 -29.79 -22.79 9.40
N LEU A 9 -30.71 -22.46 8.48
CA LEU A 9 -31.48 -23.44 7.72
C LEU A 9 -30.72 -24.05 6.54
N ASN A 10 -29.66 -23.41 6.06
CA ASN A 10 -28.87 -23.89 4.93
C ASN A 10 -28.14 -25.21 5.25
N LYS A 11 -28.08 -26.14 4.30
CA LYS A 11 -27.33 -27.40 4.44
C LYS A 11 -25.86 -27.17 4.77
N LEU A 12 -25.24 -26.15 4.16
CA LEU A 12 -23.82 -25.83 4.33
C LEU A 12 -23.47 -25.44 5.77
N SER A 13 -24.40 -24.81 6.53
CA SER A 13 -24.12 -24.44 7.92
C SER A 13 -23.99 -25.65 8.84
N LYS A 14 -24.52 -26.81 8.44
CA LYS A 14 -24.43 -28.07 9.18
C LYS A 14 -23.16 -28.85 8.84
N GLU A 15 -22.55 -28.59 7.68
CA GLU A 15 -21.32 -29.23 7.25
C GLU A 15 -20.11 -28.75 8.06
N PRO A 16 -19.09 -29.60 8.31
CA PRO A 16 -17.92 -29.22 9.10
C PRO A 16 -17.22 -27.95 8.58
N LYS A 17 -17.09 -27.78 7.26
CA LYS A 17 -16.46 -26.60 6.65
C LYS A 17 -17.28 -25.33 6.88
N GLY A 18 -18.62 -25.40 6.81
CA GLY A 18 -19.48 -24.26 7.06
C GLY A 18 -19.48 -23.83 8.52
N LYS A 19 -19.44 -24.80 9.45
CA LYS A 19 -19.26 -24.51 10.89
C LYS A 19 -17.94 -23.80 11.16
N GLU A 20 -16.85 -24.26 10.57
CA GLU A 20 -15.53 -23.63 10.77
C GLU A 20 -15.49 -22.23 10.13
N ALA A 21 -16.06 -22.05 8.94
CA ALA A 21 -16.18 -20.72 8.32
C ALA A 21 -16.99 -19.75 9.19
N ALA A 22 -18.14 -20.20 9.72
CA ALA A 22 -18.96 -19.39 10.62
C ALA A 22 -18.19 -19.01 11.88
N LYS A 23 -17.49 -19.98 12.49
CA LYS A 23 -16.64 -19.75 13.67
C LYS A 23 -15.58 -18.69 13.38
N VAL A 24 -14.82 -18.80 12.30
CA VAL A 24 -13.78 -17.83 11.92
C VAL A 24 -14.37 -16.44 11.70
N VAL A 25 -15.46 -16.33 10.95
CA VAL A 25 -16.11 -15.03 10.66
C VAL A 25 -16.72 -14.40 11.92
N LEU A 26 -17.09 -15.20 12.92
CA LEU A 26 -17.59 -14.68 14.19
C LEU A 26 -16.47 -14.30 15.18
N MET A 27 -15.19 -14.58 14.87
CA MET A 27 -14.07 -14.18 15.72
C MET A 27 -13.73 -12.69 15.53
N PRO A 28 -13.68 -11.88 16.61
CA PRO A 28 -13.25 -10.48 16.51
C PRO A 28 -11.82 -10.33 15.97
N SER A 29 -10.93 -11.28 16.28
CA SER A 29 -9.54 -11.27 15.80
C SER A 29 -9.44 -11.38 14.28
N PHE A 30 -10.35 -12.13 13.64
CA PHE A 30 -10.42 -12.20 12.18
C PHE A 30 -10.67 -10.81 11.59
N TRP A 31 -11.68 -10.09 12.09
CA TRP A 31 -12.01 -8.75 11.60
C TRP A 31 -10.93 -7.71 11.92
N ASN A 32 -10.26 -7.82 13.08
CA ASN A 32 -9.11 -6.98 13.38
C ASN A 32 -7.99 -7.16 12.34
N SER A 33 -7.72 -8.40 11.91
CA SER A 33 -6.78 -8.68 10.83
C SER A 33 -7.24 -8.13 9.48
N VAL A 34 -8.55 -8.21 9.17
CA VAL A 34 -9.11 -7.61 7.95
C VAL A 34 -8.92 -6.09 7.94
N VAL A 35 -9.24 -5.41 9.05
CA VAL A 35 -9.05 -3.96 9.19
C VAL A 35 -7.57 -3.59 9.06
N TYR A 36 -6.66 -4.37 9.66
CA TYR A 36 -5.23 -4.19 9.51
C TYR A 36 -4.81 -4.27 8.03
N ILE A 37 -5.23 -5.31 7.31
CA ILE A 37 -4.93 -5.49 5.89
C ILE A 37 -5.48 -4.33 5.07
N LEU A 38 -6.70 -3.88 5.34
CA LEU A 38 -7.30 -2.74 4.62
C LEU A 38 -6.52 -1.45 4.84
N LYS A 39 -6.07 -1.17 6.07
CA LYS A 39 -5.23 -0.01 6.38
C LYS A 39 -3.91 0.00 5.62
N VAL A 40 -3.30 -1.18 5.42
CA VAL A 40 -2.05 -1.34 4.67
C VAL A 40 -2.28 -1.32 3.16
N MET A 41 -3.26 -2.07 2.67
CA MET A 41 -3.46 -2.29 1.24
C MET A 41 -4.20 -1.14 0.56
N ALA A 42 -5.07 -0.40 1.24
CA ALA A 42 -5.83 0.68 0.60
C ALA A 42 -4.92 1.78 0.01
N PRO A 43 -3.87 2.28 0.70
CA PRO A 43 -2.90 3.19 0.10
C PRO A 43 -2.11 2.56 -1.06
N LEU A 44 -1.67 1.31 -0.92
CA LEU A 44 -0.92 0.61 -1.98
C LEU A 44 -1.75 0.35 -3.24
N VAL A 45 -3.04 0.06 -3.09
CA VAL A 45 -3.97 -0.08 -4.23
C VAL A 45 -4.17 1.26 -4.94
N LYS A 46 -4.06 2.40 -4.26
CA LYS A 46 -4.07 3.72 -4.92
C LYS A 46 -2.82 3.92 -5.77
N VAL A 47 -1.64 3.52 -5.28
CA VAL A 47 -0.40 3.55 -6.07
C VAL A 47 -0.51 2.63 -7.28
N LEU A 48 -1.03 1.41 -7.10
CA LEU A 48 -1.23 0.47 -8.22
C LEU A 48 -2.16 1.06 -9.29
N ARG A 49 -3.28 1.66 -8.88
CA ARG A 49 -4.21 2.30 -9.82
C ARG A 49 -3.61 3.48 -10.58
N LEU A 50 -2.64 4.19 -9.98
CA LEU A 50 -1.90 5.26 -10.67
C LEU A 50 -1.01 4.66 -11.77
N VAL A 51 -0.30 3.57 -11.47
CA VAL A 51 0.63 2.92 -12.41
C VAL A 51 -0.11 2.19 -13.53
N ASP A 52 -1.25 1.54 -13.23
CA ASP A 52 -2.10 0.87 -14.22
C ASP A 52 -2.94 1.88 -15.05
N GLY A 53 -2.96 3.15 -14.67
CA GLY A 53 -3.74 4.18 -15.32
C GLY A 53 -3.10 4.68 -16.62
N GLU A 54 -3.76 4.51 -17.75
CA GLU A 54 -3.22 4.92 -19.07
C GLU A 54 -3.29 6.44 -19.33
N LYS A 55 -4.04 7.20 -18.53
CA LYS A 55 -4.36 8.61 -18.84
C LYS A 55 -3.22 9.60 -18.61
N LYS A 56 -2.33 9.33 -17.66
CA LYS A 56 -1.18 10.19 -17.33
C LYS A 56 0.04 9.29 -17.13
N PRO A 57 1.22 9.66 -17.66
CA PRO A 57 2.43 8.88 -17.44
C PRO A 57 2.76 8.84 -15.94
N ALA A 58 2.71 7.65 -15.34
CA ALA A 58 2.91 7.46 -13.89
C ALA A 58 4.37 7.69 -13.44
N MET A 59 5.32 7.71 -14.38
CA MET A 59 6.76 7.71 -14.13
C MET A 59 7.22 8.85 -13.21
N GLY A 60 6.71 10.07 -13.41
CA GLY A 60 7.05 11.24 -12.57
C GLY A 60 6.27 11.35 -11.26
N TYR A 61 5.36 10.41 -10.98
CA TYR A 61 4.46 10.45 -9.82
C TYR A 61 4.66 9.29 -8.85
N ILE A 62 5.40 8.25 -9.27
CA ILE A 62 5.44 6.98 -8.53
C ILE A 62 6.17 7.07 -7.19
N TYR A 63 7.23 7.88 -7.09
CA TYR A 63 7.97 8.14 -5.85
C TYR A 63 7.05 8.80 -4.82
N GLU A 64 6.54 9.99 -5.15
CA GLU A 64 5.59 10.73 -4.32
C GLU A 64 4.37 9.87 -3.91
N ALA A 65 3.82 9.08 -4.84
CA ALA A 65 2.69 8.21 -4.55
C ALA A 65 3.05 7.11 -3.54
N MET A 66 4.25 6.54 -3.61
CA MET A 66 4.75 5.56 -2.66
C MET A 66 4.99 6.19 -1.28
N ASP A 67 5.58 7.39 -1.22
CA ASP A 67 5.83 8.09 0.04
C ASP A 67 4.52 8.46 0.74
N LYS A 68 3.57 9.07 0.02
CA LYS A 68 2.21 9.31 0.54
C LYS A 68 1.52 8.04 1.00
N ALA A 69 1.75 6.91 0.33
CA ALA A 69 1.20 5.62 0.75
C ALA A 69 1.80 5.16 2.09
N LYS A 70 3.13 5.26 2.26
CA LYS A 70 3.80 4.96 3.53
C LYS A 70 3.34 5.90 4.66
N GLU A 71 3.30 7.21 4.42
CA GLU A 71 2.81 8.20 5.40
C GLU A 71 1.38 7.89 5.85
N THR A 72 0.50 7.56 4.91
CA THR A 72 -0.89 7.17 5.22
C THR A 72 -0.94 5.92 6.12
N ILE A 73 -0.06 4.93 5.88
CA ILE A 73 0.03 3.73 6.72
C ILE A 73 0.52 4.09 8.13
N ILE A 74 1.55 4.94 8.26
CA ILE A 74 2.06 5.43 9.55
C ILE A 74 0.93 6.10 10.34
N MET A 75 0.19 6.99 9.68
CA MET A 75 -0.96 7.69 10.28
C MET A 75 -2.05 6.72 10.76
N PHE A 76 -2.40 5.70 9.96
CA PHE A 76 -3.43 4.73 10.35
C PHE A 76 -3.10 3.92 11.60
N PHE A 77 -1.82 3.84 11.95
CA PHE A 77 -1.31 3.15 13.13
C PHE A 77 -0.77 4.12 14.20
N ASN A 78 -1.11 5.41 14.11
CA ASN A 78 -0.71 6.45 15.08
C ASN A 78 0.81 6.45 15.35
N SER A 79 1.61 6.32 14.28
CA SER A 79 3.07 6.26 14.36
C SER A 79 3.63 5.13 15.21
N ASN A 80 2.84 4.09 15.48
CA ASN A 80 3.32 2.89 16.17
C ASN A 80 4.08 2.00 15.19
N GLU A 81 5.41 2.18 15.14
CA GLU A 81 6.32 1.48 14.24
C GLU A 81 6.17 -0.04 14.28
N SER A 82 5.91 -0.63 15.46
CA SER A 82 5.72 -2.08 15.62
C SER A 82 4.58 -2.64 14.77
N LYS A 83 3.63 -1.80 14.32
CA LYS A 83 2.49 -2.20 13.49
C LYS A 83 2.81 -2.24 12.00
N TYR A 84 3.79 -1.48 11.51
CA TYR A 84 4.05 -1.36 10.07
C TYR A 84 5.50 -1.68 9.67
N LYS A 85 6.42 -1.85 10.61
CA LYS A 85 7.83 -2.17 10.33
C LYS A 85 8.02 -3.35 9.37
N ASP A 86 7.39 -4.48 9.66
CA ASP A 86 7.54 -5.69 8.82
C ASP A 86 6.89 -5.51 7.44
N VAL A 87 5.78 -4.76 7.39
CA VAL A 87 5.13 -4.38 6.14
C VAL A 87 6.05 -3.49 5.31
N PHE A 88 6.70 -2.52 5.93
CA PHE A 88 7.64 -1.61 5.26
C PHE A 88 8.84 -2.38 4.73
N ALA A 89 9.39 -3.33 5.49
CA ALA A 89 10.45 -4.20 4.98
C ALA A 89 10.02 -4.97 3.70
N ILE A 90 8.76 -5.39 3.60
CA ILE A 90 8.23 -6.04 2.38
C ILE A 90 8.07 -5.02 1.25
N ILE A 91 7.53 -3.84 1.54
CA ILE A 91 7.35 -2.75 0.57
C ILE A 91 8.71 -2.33 0.01
N ASP A 92 9.69 -2.05 0.87
CA ASP A 92 11.03 -1.59 0.48
C ASP A 92 11.77 -2.65 -0.32
N LYS A 93 11.65 -3.92 0.06
CA LYS A 93 12.22 -5.02 -0.72
C LYS A 93 11.64 -5.05 -2.14
N ARG A 94 10.33 -4.83 -2.30
CA ARG A 94 9.67 -4.77 -3.62
C ARG A 94 10.02 -3.50 -4.38
N TRP A 95 10.06 -2.36 -3.68
CA TRP A 95 10.49 -1.07 -4.22
C TRP A 95 11.86 -1.20 -4.86
N ASN A 96 12.84 -1.68 -4.10
CA ASN A 96 14.23 -1.82 -4.55
C ASN A 96 14.40 -2.77 -5.74
N CYS A 97 13.62 -3.86 -5.83
CA CYS A 97 13.76 -4.78 -6.95
C CYS A 97 12.99 -4.36 -8.20
N GLN A 98 11.88 -3.62 -8.07
CA GLN A 98 10.98 -3.32 -9.19
C GLN A 98 10.97 -1.84 -9.61
N LEU A 99 10.73 -0.92 -8.68
CA LEU A 99 10.34 0.46 -8.99
C LEU A 99 11.44 1.50 -8.70
N HIS A 100 12.33 1.21 -7.77
CA HIS A 100 13.52 2.02 -7.50
C HIS A 100 14.49 1.86 -8.69
N LYS A 101 14.32 2.72 -9.69
CA LYS A 101 15.20 2.82 -10.85
C LYS A 101 15.57 4.29 -11.06
N PRO A 102 16.78 4.57 -11.58
CA PRO A 102 17.24 5.93 -11.85
C PRO A 102 16.25 6.73 -12.68
N LEU A 103 15.67 6.12 -13.71
CA LEU A 103 14.70 6.78 -14.58
C LEU A 103 13.43 7.25 -13.83
N HIS A 104 12.95 6.47 -12.86
CA HIS A 104 11.79 6.88 -12.05
C HIS A 104 12.16 8.00 -11.07
N ALA A 105 13.35 7.96 -10.47
CA ALA A 105 13.87 9.03 -9.61
C ALA A 105 14.07 10.33 -10.39
N ALA A 106 14.72 10.27 -11.56
CA ALA A 106 14.91 11.39 -12.45
C ALA A 106 13.58 12.00 -12.89
N ALA A 107 12.59 11.17 -13.26
CA ALA A 107 11.27 11.64 -13.65
C ALA A 107 10.51 12.30 -12.49
N HIS A 108 10.73 11.83 -11.26
CA HIS A 108 10.18 12.48 -10.07
C HIS A 108 10.84 13.83 -9.82
N PHE A 109 12.18 13.91 -9.89
CA PHE A 109 12.94 15.16 -9.78
C PHE A 109 12.47 16.21 -10.79
N LEU A 110 12.27 15.79 -12.04
CA LEU A 110 11.90 16.66 -13.15
C LEU A 110 10.39 16.96 -13.20
N ASN A 111 9.59 16.45 -12.26
CA ASN A 111 8.16 16.75 -12.20
C ASN A 111 7.93 18.11 -11.51
N PRO A 112 7.50 19.17 -12.24
CA PRO A 112 7.34 20.50 -11.66
C PRO A 112 6.29 20.56 -10.54
N GLU A 113 5.30 19.65 -10.56
CA GLU A 113 4.28 19.56 -9.52
C GLU A 113 4.89 19.28 -8.15
N PHE A 114 5.95 18.46 -8.08
CA PHE A 114 6.58 18.09 -6.80
C PHE A 114 7.84 18.90 -6.51
N PHE A 115 8.61 19.25 -7.54
CA PHE A 115 9.84 20.02 -7.35
C PHE A 115 9.58 21.39 -6.71
N TYR A 116 8.51 22.10 -7.12
CA TYR A 116 8.20 23.40 -6.55
C TYR A 116 7.45 23.33 -5.22
N ASP A 117 6.70 22.25 -4.97
CA ASP A 117 5.99 22.03 -3.72
C ASP A 117 6.94 21.59 -2.58
N ASN A 118 8.03 20.90 -2.93
CA ASN A 118 9.03 20.41 -1.98
C ASN A 118 10.45 20.81 -2.40
N THR A 119 10.94 21.94 -1.88
CA THR A 119 12.31 22.42 -2.14
C THR A 119 13.38 21.49 -1.59
N ASP A 120 13.04 20.58 -0.67
CA ASP A 120 14.01 19.64 -0.09
C ASP A 120 14.35 18.48 -1.05
N LEU A 121 13.64 18.36 -2.17
CA LEU A 121 13.89 17.34 -3.20
C LEU A 121 15.31 17.44 -3.79
N GLU A 122 15.90 18.64 -3.82
CA GLU A 122 17.28 18.87 -4.25
C GLU A 122 18.32 18.28 -3.28
N PHE A 123 17.91 18.03 -2.03
CA PHE A 123 18.77 17.42 -1.00
C PHE A 123 18.47 15.94 -0.78
N ASP A 124 17.47 15.39 -1.47
CA ASP A 124 17.20 13.95 -1.48
C ASP A 124 18.27 13.24 -2.33
N PHE A 125 19.15 12.51 -1.65
CA PHE A 125 20.24 11.79 -2.30
C PHE A 125 19.76 10.65 -3.21
N GLU A 126 18.66 9.96 -2.85
CA GLU A 126 18.10 8.89 -3.69
C GLU A 126 17.61 9.47 -5.02
N VAL A 127 16.86 10.57 -4.95
CA VAL A 127 16.27 11.21 -6.13
C VAL A 127 17.33 11.90 -7.00
N THR A 128 18.24 12.67 -6.40
CA THR A 128 19.30 13.37 -7.14
C THR A 128 20.32 12.41 -7.75
N ASN A 129 20.73 11.35 -7.05
CA ASN A 129 21.60 10.33 -7.62
C ASN A 129 20.93 9.63 -8.82
N GLY A 130 19.63 9.36 -8.72
CA GLY A 130 18.86 8.81 -9.84
C GLY A 130 18.82 9.71 -11.07
N LEU A 131 18.76 11.04 -10.89
CA LEU A 131 18.92 12.01 -11.98
C LEU A 131 20.31 11.93 -12.61
N PHE A 132 21.38 11.95 -11.80
CA PHE A 132 22.75 11.90 -12.30
C PHE A 132 23.08 10.59 -13.02
N GLU A 133 22.49 9.46 -12.60
CA GLU A 133 22.65 8.18 -13.30
C GLU A 133 21.96 8.14 -14.68
N CYS A 134 21.08 9.11 -14.99
CA CYS A 134 20.37 9.19 -16.27
C CYS A 134 21.01 10.14 -17.30
N ILE A 135 22.01 10.94 -16.92
CA ILE A 135 22.66 11.95 -17.79
C ILE A 135 24.13 11.63 -18.02
#